data_AF-A0A8K0K7S6-F1
#
_entry.id   AF-A0A8K0K7S6-F1
#
_cell.length_a   1.000
_cell.length_b   1.000
_cell.length_c   1.000
_cell.angle_alpha   90.00
_cell.angle_beta   90.00
_cell.angle_gamma   90.00
#
_symmetry.space_group_name_H-M   'P 1'
#
loop_
_entity.id
_entity.type
_entity.pdbx_description
1 polymer ?
#
loop_
_entity_poly.entity_id
_entity_poly.type
_entity_poly.pdbx_seq_one_letter_code
_entity_poly.pdbx_strand_id
1 'polypeptide(L)'
;MYFYHLKNPSRSSISLINKLWKQNPIAVYDKLPRRTLKTSQFRFSAKESPKRKRDLSGTAYYFAALGVLTVGLSYAAVPLYRMFCQASFQVLILYLCVAAEMLLFYASSYGGTTAVGHDPNKVETMPKITDRSIKVIFNADVGASMRWNFKPQQSEIRVVPGETALAFYTACNPTDSAVIGISTYNVVPFEAGQYFNKIQCFCFEEQLLNPHEEVDMPVFFYIDPEFAKDPKMEFVDTITLSYTFFEAKEGLKLPIPDFIKK
;
A
#
# COMPACT_ATOMS: atom_id res chain seq x y z
N MET A 1 -4.99 -42.94 4.76
CA MET A 1 -5.38 -43.48 6.08
C MET A 1 -5.94 -42.32 6.88
N TYR A 2 -7.23 -42.40 7.21
CA TYR A 2 -8.07 -41.54 8.08
C TYR A 2 -8.42 -40.09 7.67
N PHE A 3 -9.56 -40.01 6.97
CA PHE A 3 -10.62 -39.01 7.16
C PHE A 3 -10.94 -38.79 8.65
N TYR A 4 -11.14 -37.53 9.07
CA TYR A 4 -12.15 -37.23 10.10
C TYR A 4 -13.08 -36.11 9.64
N HIS A 5 -14.34 -36.52 9.62
CA HIS A 5 -15.56 -35.81 9.27
C HIS A 5 -16.18 -35.31 10.58
N LEU A 6 -16.35 -34.00 10.77
CA LEU A 6 -17.18 -33.43 11.84
C LEU A 6 -17.93 -32.24 11.24
N LYS A 7 -19.08 -32.45 10.59
CA LYS A 7 -20.43 -32.56 11.16
C LYS A 7 -20.83 -31.33 12.00
N ASN A 8 -21.53 -30.42 11.32
CA ASN A 8 -22.33 -29.33 11.89
C ASN A 8 -23.26 -29.85 13.01
N PRO A 9 -23.30 -29.20 14.19
CA PRO A 9 -24.39 -29.37 15.14
C PRO A 9 -25.48 -28.31 14.95
N SER A 10 -26.71 -28.80 15.14
CA SER A 10 -28.01 -28.20 14.89
C SER A 10 -28.43 -27.09 15.87
N ARG A 11 -29.41 -26.31 15.39
CA ARG A 11 -30.12 -25.12 15.90
C ARG A 11 -30.68 -25.11 17.36
N SER A 12 -30.29 -26.01 18.26
CA SER A 12 -30.87 -26.11 19.61
C SER A 12 -29.96 -25.66 20.77
N SER A 13 -28.74 -25.19 20.51
CA SER A 13 -27.78 -24.80 21.56
C SER A 13 -27.54 -23.28 21.69
N ILE A 14 -28.22 -22.46 20.89
CA ILE A 14 -28.05 -20.98 20.88
C ILE A 14 -29.05 -20.28 21.85
N SER A 15 -30.10 -20.97 22.30
CA SER A 15 -31.10 -20.42 23.24
C SER A 15 -30.67 -20.44 24.72
N LEU A 16 -29.62 -21.17 25.07
CA LEU A 16 -29.08 -21.27 26.43
C LEU A 16 -27.98 -20.24 26.72
N ILE A 17 -27.30 -19.73 25.70
CA ILE A 17 -26.24 -18.71 25.84
C ILE A 17 -26.84 -17.30 25.99
N ASN A 18 -27.97 -17.03 25.32
CA ASN A 18 -28.69 -15.75 25.44
C ASN A 18 -29.52 -15.61 26.74
N LYS A 19 -29.67 -16.67 27.53
CA LYS A 19 -30.43 -16.67 28.79
C LYS A 19 -29.54 -16.40 30.02
N LEU A 20 -28.22 -16.43 29.87
CA LEU A 20 -27.24 -16.24 30.96
C LEU A 20 -26.55 -14.87 30.96
N TRP A 21 -26.87 -13.98 30.01
CA TRP A 21 -26.30 -12.62 29.93
C TRP A 21 -27.25 -11.51 30.41
N LYS A 22 -28.39 -11.86 31.02
CA LYS A 22 -29.48 -10.91 31.32
C LYS A 22 -29.81 -10.73 32.80
N GLN A 23 -28.84 -10.84 33.71
CA GLN A 23 -29.00 -10.42 35.10
C GLN A 23 -27.74 -9.68 35.58
N ASN A 24 -27.84 -8.35 35.68
CA ASN A 24 -26.93 -7.49 36.44
C ASN A 24 -26.73 -8.05 37.87
N PRO A 25 -25.57 -7.87 38.51
CA PRO A 25 -25.47 -6.71 39.41
C PRO A 25 -24.07 -6.13 39.63
N ILE A 26 -24.03 -4.79 39.65
CA ILE A 26 -23.15 -4.02 40.53
C ILE A 26 -23.53 -4.35 41.98
N ALA A 27 -22.53 -4.42 42.86
CA ALA A 27 -22.62 -4.51 44.33
C ALA A 27 -22.75 -5.91 44.96
N VAL A 28 -21.62 -6.63 45.14
CA VAL A 28 -21.47 -7.65 46.21
C VAL A 28 -20.04 -7.76 46.79
N TYR A 29 -18.98 -7.18 46.21
CA TYR A 29 -17.62 -7.34 46.76
C TYR A 29 -17.23 -6.31 47.83
N ASP A 30 -18.13 -6.05 48.77
CA ASP A 30 -17.77 -5.43 50.05
C ASP A 30 -18.19 -6.37 51.18
N LYS A 31 -17.23 -6.71 52.05
CA LYS A 31 -17.23 -7.72 53.13
C LYS A 31 -16.78 -9.14 52.76
N LEU A 32 -15.47 -9.40 52.86
CA LEU A 32 -14.94 -10.64 53.46
C LEU A 32 -13.63 -10.36 54.22
N PRO A 33 -13.40 -10.94 55.41
CA PRO A 33 -12.41 -10.49 56.38
C PRO A 33 -10.98 -10.98 56.13
N ARG A 34 -10.01 -10.13 56.50
CA ARG A 34 -8.55 -10.35 56.43
C ARG A 34 -8.11 -11.60 57.22
N ARG A 35 -7.46 -12.54 56.54
CA ARG A 35 -6.55 -13.50 57.18
C ARG A 35 -5.15 -13.32 56.61
N THR A 36 -4.25 -12.90 57.49
CA THR A 36 -2.82 -12.68 57.28
C THR A 36 -2.12 -13.98 56.88
N LEU A 37 -1.61 -14.04 55.65
CA LEU A 37 -0.62 -15.06 55.27
C LEU A 37 0.77 -14.44 55.28
N LYS A 38 1.61 -15.07 56.10
CA LYS A 38 2.95 -14.71 56.53
C LYS A 38 3.90 -14.85 55.33
N THR A 39 4.21 -13.76 54.65
CA THR A 39 5.27 -13.75 53.63
C THR A 39 6.60 -13.94 54.34
N SER A 40 7.23 -15.08 54.11
CA SER A 40 8.60 -15.39 54.51
C SER A 40 9.53 -14.31 53.96
N GLN A 41 10.09 -13.52 54.87
CA GLN A 41 11.09 -12.51 54.59
C GLN A 41 12.38 -13.20 54.15
N PHE A 42 12.59 -13.35 52.84
CA PHE A 42 13.91 -13.55 52.28
C PHE A 42 14.72 -12.27 52.58
N ARG A 43 15.47 -12.28 53.68
CA ARG A 43 16.49 -11.27 53.96
C ARG A 43 17.57 -11.39 52.90
N PHE A 44 17.48 -10.55 51.88
CA PHE A 44 18.66 -10.25 51.07
C PHE A 44 19.64 -9.50 51.96
N SER A 45 20.71 -10.20 52.33
CA SER A 45 21.85 -9.68 53.07
C SER A 45 22.50 -8.56 52.26
N ALA A 46 22.19 -7.31 52.61
CA ALA A 46 22.95 -6.16 52.14
C ALA A 46 24.34 -6.23 52.78
N LYS A 47 25.31 -6.73 52.02
CA LYS A 47 26.71 -6.79 52.42
C LYS A 47 27.27 -5.36 52.45
N GLU A 48 27.22 -4.73 53.62
CA GLU A 48 28.02 -3.55 53.93
C GLU A 48 29.52 -3.87 53.77
N SER A 49 30.25 -3.00 53.09
CA SER A 49 31.71 -2.97 53.06
C SER A 49 32.17 -1.52 53.30
N PRO A 50 33.33 -1.31 53.95
CA PRO A 50 33.42 -0.55 55.20
C PRO A 50 33.59 0.97 55.04
N LYS A 51 33.19 1.71 56.09
CA LYS A 51 33.49 3.13 56.31
C LYS A 51 35.00 3.40 56.25
N ARG A 52 35.50 3.83 55.08
CA ARG A 52 36.76 4.57 54.96
C ARG A 52 36.39 6.05 54.83
N LYS A 53 36.78 6.90 55.79
CA LYS A 53 36.68 8.37 55.66
C LYS A 53 37.44 8.76 54.37
N ARG A 54 36.70 9.01 53.29
CA ARG A 54 37.23 9.35 51.96
C ARG A 54 36.46 10.57 51.50
N ASP A 55 37.17 11.59 51.07
CA ASP A 55 36.61 12.88 50.65
C ASP A 55 35.39 12.68 49.75
N LEU A 56 34.26 13.26 50.18
CA LEU A 56 32.99 13.21 49.44
C LEU A 56 33.19 13.74 48.01
N SER A 57 34.06 14.75 47.86
CA SER A 57 34.47 15.30 46.57
C SER A 57 35.16 14.26 45.68
N GLY A 58 36.11 13.47 46.23
CA GLY A 58 36.81 12.44 45.46
C GLY A 58 35.87 11.35 44.95
N THR A 59 34.93 10.91 45.79
CA THR A 59 33.93 9.89 45.41
C THR A 59 32.96 10.41 44.35
N ALA A 60 32.54 11.68 44.45
CA ALA A 60 31.71 12.33 43.44
C ALA A 60 32.40 12.41 42.07
N TYR A 61 33.71 12.68 42.02
CA TYR A 61 34.47 12.68 40.76
C TYR A 61 34.49 11.30 40.08
N TYR A 62 34.61 10.20 40.84
CA TYR A 62 34.55 8.85 40.26
C TYR A 62 33.17 8.51 39.67
N PHE A 63 32.08 8.90 40.34
CA PHE A 63 30.72 8.70 39.81
C PHE A 63 30.44 9.58 38.58
N ALA A 64 30.91 10.82 38.58
CA ALA A 64 30.81 11.71 37.42
C ALA A 64 31.61 11.15 36.23
N ALA A 65 32.84 10.68 36.46
CA ALA A 65 33.66 10.07 35.40
C ALA A 65 33.01 8.80 34.84
N LEU A 66 32.41 7.96 35.69
CA LEU A 66 31.68 6.78 35.25
C LEU A 66 30.45 7.15 34.41
N GLY A 67 29.72 8.19 34.80
CA GLY A 67 28.56 8.69 34.05
C GLY A 67 28.92 9.27 32.68
N VAL A 68 30.02 10.02 32.58
CA VAL A 68 30.50 10.54 31.30
C VAL A 68 30.96 9.39 30.39
N LEU A 69 31.62 8.38 30.95
CA LEU A 69 32.08 7.21 30.19
C LEU A 69 30.91 6.39 29.61
N THR A 70 29.84 6.16 30.37
CA THR A 70 28.67 5.40 29.90
C THR A 70 27.90 6.16 28.81
N VAL A 71 27.75 7.48 28.95
CA VAL A 71 27.13 8.32 27.91
C VAL A 71 28.00 8.39 26.66
N GLY A 72 29.32 8.51 26.80
CA GLY A 72 30.26 8.52 25.68
C GLY A 72 30.23 7.22 24.86
N LEU A 73 30.22 6.06 25.54
CA LEU A 73 30.09 4.76 24.87
C LEU A 73 28.73 4.59 24.16
N SER A 74 27.66 5.10 24.77
CA SER A 74 26.32 5.07 24.17
C SER A 74 26.24 5.91 22.89
N TYR A 75 26.87 7.08 22.87
CA TYR A 75 26.89 7.97 21.71
C TYR A 75 27.81 7.45 20.59
N ALA A 76 28.93 6.79 20.94
CA ALA A 76 29.83 6.14 19.98
C ALA A 76 29.24 4.86 19.35
N ALA A 77 28.34 4.17 20.04
CA ALA A 77 27.69 2.97 19.52
C ALA A 77 26.71 3.25 18.37
N VAL A 78 26.08 4.42 18.31
CA VAL A 78 25.11 4.78 17.26
C VAL A 78 25.71 4.78 15.84
N PRO A 79 26.83 5.48 15.55
CA PRO A 79 27.47 5.43 14.23
C PRO A 79 28.08 4.06 13.94
N LEU A 80 28.61 3.35 14.96
CA LEU A 80 29.13 1.99 14.81
C LEU A 80 28.01 1.02 14.37
N TYR A 81 26.80 1.15 14.94
CA TYR A 81 25.64 0.36 14.56
C TYR A 81 25.16 0.70 13.14
N ARG A 82 25.23 1.97 12.72
CA ARG A 82 24.92 2.34 11.33
C ARG A 82 25.92 1.74 10.33
N MET A 83 27.22 1.74 10.64
CA MET A 83 28.22 1.10 9.78
C MET A 83 28.08 -0.43 9.74
N PHE A 84 27.79 -1.07 10.88
CA PHE A 84 27.54 -2.52 10.93
C PHE A 84 26.21 -2.90 10.24
N CYS A 85 25.14 -2.13 10.41
CA CYS A 85 23.88 -2.37 9.68
C CYS A 85 24.07 -2.19 8.18
N GLN A 86 24.76 -1.14 7.73
CA GLN A 86 24.98 -0.93 6.30
C GLN A 86 25.90 -2.00 5.69
N ALA A 87 26.94 -2.43 6.41
CA ALA A 87 27.84 -3.49 5.95
C ALA A 87 27.20 -4.88 5.93
N SER A 88 26.45 -5.25 6.97
CA SER A 88 25.76 -6.54 7.04
C SER A 88 24.60 -6.61 6.04
N PHE A 89 23.87 -5.51 5.84
CA PHE A 89 22.80 -5.44 4.86
C PHE A 89 23.35 -5.43 3.42
N GLN A 90 24.50 -4.79 3.14
CA GLN A 90 25.11 -4.83 1.81
C GLN A 90 25.62 -6.24 1.45
N VAL A 91 26.24 -6.96 2.40
CA VAL A 91 26.72 -8.35 2.17
C VAL A 91 25.54 -9.32 2.08
N LEU A 92 24.50 -9.15 2.92
CA LEU A 92 23.28 -9.94 2.84
C LEU A 92 22.51 -9.67 1.54
N ILE A 93 22.43 -8.40 1.10
CA ILE A 93 21.84 -8.02 -0.19
C ILE A 93 22.66 -8.59 -1.34
N LEU A 94 23.99 -8.51 -1.33
CA LEU A 94 24.82 -9.13 -2.39
C LEU A 94 24.63 -10.64 -2.43
N TYR A 95 24.57 -11.32 -1.28
CA TYR A 95 24.36 -12.76 -1.22
C TYR A 95 22.95 -13.16 -1.66
N LEU A 96 21.91 -12.39 -1.28
CA LEU A 96 20.53 -12.57 -1.75
C LEU A 96 20.35 -12.20 -3.22
N CYS A 97 21.04 -11.17 -3.72
CA CYS A 97 20.95 -10.70 -5.10
C CYS A 97 21.64 -11.69 -6.03
N VAL A 98 22.85 -12.15 -5.69
CA VAL A 98 23.56 -13.20 -6.44
C VAL A 98 22.82 -14.54 -6.34
N ALA A 99 22.28 -14.90 -5.17
CA ALA A 99 21.44 -16.10 -5.04
C ALA A 99 20.13 -15.99 -5.82
N ALA A 100 19.48 -14.81 -5.85
CA ALA A 100 18.25 -14.56 -6.60
C ALA A 100 18.52 -14.54 -8.11
N GLU A 101 19.62 -13.96 -8.59
CA GLU A 101 20.03 -14.03 -10.00
C GLU A 101 20.32 -15.48 -10.41
N MET A 102 20.99 -16.28 -9.56
CA MET A 102 21.17 -17.72 -9.77
C MET A 102 19.83 -18.47 -9.78
N LEU A 103 18.92 -18.17 -8.85
CA LEU A 103 17.60 -18.81 -8.78
C LEU A 103 16.69 -18.42 -9.95
N LEU A 104 16.76 -17.18 -10.43
CA LEU A 104 16.01 -16.69 -11.59
C LEU A 104 16.52 -17.28 -12.90
N PHE A 105 17.83 -17.55 -13.01
CA PHE A 105 18.41 -18.28 -14.13
C PHE A 105 17.92 -19.74 -14.18
N TYR A 106 17.75 -20.40 -13.02
CA TYR A 106 17.17 -21.75 -12.94
C TYR A 106 15.63 -21.76 -13.08
N ALA A 107 14.92 -20.72 -12.61
CA ALA A 107 13.46 -20.64 -12.64
C ALA A 107 12.90 -20.28 -14.02
N SER A 108 13.68 -19.65 -14.90
CA SER A 108 13.25 -19.35 -16.28
C SER A 108 13.05 -20.61 -17.15
N SER A 109 13.37 -21.79 -16.61
CA SER A 109 13.14 -23.08 -17.27
C SER A 109 11.73 -23.67 -17.00
N TYR A 110 11.01 -23.22 -15.95
CA TYR A 110 9.68 -23.76 -15.63
C TYR A 110 8.73 -22.72 -15.01
N GLY A 111 7.76 -22.26 -15.80
CA GLY A 111 6.46 -21.81 -15.29
C GLY A 111 6.35 -20.32 -14.91
N GLY A 112 5.62 -19.57 -15.75
CA GLY A 112 5.39 -18.15 -15.61
C GLY A 112 4.80 -17.70 -14.27
N THR A 113 5.31 -16.57 -13.79
CA THR A 113 4.74 -15.79 -12.70
C THR A 113 4.05 -14.56 -13.28
N THR A 114 2.74 -14.46 -13.10
CA THR A 114 1.98 -13.25 -13.43
C THR A 114 2.40 -12.13 -12.48
N ALA A 115 3.25 -11.23 -12.94
CA ALA A 115 3.59 -10.02 -12.20
C ALA A 115 2.47 -8.99 -12.37
N VAL A 116 1.55 -8.95 -11.40
CA VAL A 116 0.79 -7.73 -11.11
C VAL A 116 1.76 -6.76 -10.46
N GLY A 117 2.08 -5.66 -11.14
CA GLY A 117 2.95 -4.63 -10.56
C GLY A 117 3.11 -3.39 -11.44
N HIS A 118 2.44 -2.30 -11.07
CA HIS A 118 2.76 -0.93 -11.50
C HIS A 118 4.12 -0.49 -10.94
N ASP A 119 5.20 -1.18 -11.27
CA ASP A 119 6.54 -0.79 -10.82
C ASP A 119 7.23 0.04 -11.91
N PRO A 120 7.38 1.37 -11.74
CA PRO A 120 7.97 2.24 -12.76
C PRO A 120 9.44 1.90 -13.05
N ASN A 121 10.14 1.24 -12.10
CA ASN A 121 11.53 0.81 -12.29
C ASN A 121 11.68 -0.35 -13.28
N LYS A 122 10.62 -1.14 -13.52
CA LYS A 122 10.68 -2.26 -14.46
C LYS A 122 10.71 -1.79 -15.92
N VAL A 123 10.23 -0.57 -16.19
CA VAL A 123 10.14 0.00 -17.55
C VAL A 123 11.52 0.25 -18.16
N GLU A 124 12.51 0.71 -17.37
CA GLU A 124 13.84 1.05 -17.90
C GLU A 124 14.60 -0.16 -18.46
N THR A 125 14.29 -1.36 -17.97
CA THR A 125 14.96 -2.62 -18.37
C THR A 125 14.19 -3.42 -19.43
N MET A 126 13.03 -2.94 -19.90
CA MET A 126 12.25 -3.68 -20.89
C MET A 126 12.87 -3.59 -22.29
N PRO A 127 12.88 -4.69 -23.07
CA PRO A 127 13.28 -4.63 -24.46
C PRO A 127 12.24 -3.82 -25.25
N LYS A 128 12.66 -2.64 -25.74
CA LYS A 128 11.84 -1.81 -26.63
C LYS A 128 11.79 -2.46 -28.01
N ILE A 129 10.58 -2.67 -28.52
CA ILE A 129 10.36 -3.28 -29.84
C ILE A 129 10.05 -2.16 -30.83
N THR A 130 11.10 -1.52 -31.35
CA THR A 130 10.99 -0.35 -32.25
C THR A 130 10.27 -0.64 -33.57
N ASP A 131 10.13 -1.91 -33.93
CA ASP A 131 9.58 -2.33 -35.22
C ASP A 131 8.07 -2.09 -35.37
N ARG A 132 7.36 -1.73 -34.29
CA ARG A 132 5.90 -1.54 -34.32
C ARG A 132 5.45 -0.30 -33.54
N SER A 133 5.03 0.74 -34.25
CA SER A 133 4.45 1.94 -33.63
C SER A 133 2.94 1.81 -33.49
N ILE A 134 2.41 1.97 -32.28
CA ILE A 134 0.98 1.93 -31.98
C ILE A 134 0.46 3.36 -31.85
N LYS A 135 -0.66 3.65 -32.52
CA LYS A 135 -1.37 4.91 -32.38
C LYS A 135 -2.28 4.83 -31.16
N VAL A 136 -2.08 5.70 -30.18
CA VAL A 136 -2.97 5.88 -29.03
C VAL A 136 -3.81 7.13 -29.26
N ILE A 137 -5.12 6.96 -29.31
CA ILE A 137 -6.11 8.04 -29.44
C ILE A 137 -6.67 8.34 -28.06
N PHE A 138 -6.77 9.62 -27.72
CA PHE A 138 -7.27 10.09 -26.44
C PHE A 138 -8.65 10.70 -26.61
N ASN A 139 -9.63 10.13 -25.93
CA ASN A 139 -10.99 10.62 -25.87
C ASN A 139 -11.33 11.10 -24.46
N ALA A 140 -12.11 12.18 -24.40
CA ALA A 140 -12.55 12.82 -23.17
C ALA A 140 -14.05 13.08 -23.26
N ASP A 141 -14.79 12.51 -22.32
CA ASP A 141 -16.23 12.63 -22.21
C ASP A 141 -16.60 13.08 -20.79
N VAL A 142 -17.78 13.69 -20.65
CA VAL A 142 -18.37 14.07 -19.36
C VAL A 142 -19.80 13.54 -19.27
N GLY A 143 -20.20 13.09 -18.09
CA GLY A 143 -21.55 12.64 -17.83
C GLY A 143 -22.56 13.79 -17.95
N ALA A 144 -23.81 13.48 -18.31
CA ALA A 144 -24.84 14.47 -18.61
C ALA A 144 -25.14 15.47 -17.47
N SER A 145 -24.89 15.09 -16.21
CA SER A 145 -25.08 15.97 -15.05
C SER A 145 -23.92 16.93 -14.81
N MET A 146 -22.73 16.62 -15.34
CA MET A 146 -21.51 17.37 -15.10
C MET A 146 -21.35 18.50 -16.13
N ARG A 147 -20.98 19.69 -15.65
CA ARG A 147 -20.81 20.90 -16.46
C ARG A 147 -19.35 21.22 -16.78
N TRP A 148 -18.42 20.34 -16.40
CA TRP A 148 -17.00 20.55 -16.67
C TRP A 148 -16.71 20.52 -18.17
N ASN A 149 -15.75 21.34 -18.57
CA ASN A 149 -15.14 21.23 -19.88
C ASN A 149 -13.88 20.37 -19.73
N PHE A 150 -13.96 19.13 -20.23
CA PHE A 150 -12.88 18.17 -20.16
C PHE A 150 -12.43 17.80 -21.57
N LYS A 151 -11.15 18.01 -21.86
CA LYS A 151 -10.58 17.78 -23.20
C LYS A 151 -9.16 17.23 -23.11
N PRO A 152 -8.74 16.38 -24.05
CA PRO A 152 -7.33 16.03 -24.15
C PRO A 152 -6.55 17.22 -24.70
N GLN A 153 -5.32 17.44 -24.22
CA GLN A 153 -4.42 18.44 -24.85
C GLN A 153 -3.90 17.94 -26.20
N GLN A 154 -3.78 16.62 -26.35
CA GLN A 154 -3.35 15.94 -27.58
C GLN A 154 -4.32 14.80 -27.91
N SER A 155 -4.85 14.79 -29.12
CA SER A 155 -5.85 13.80 -29.55
C SER A 155 -5.24 12.45 -29.92
N GLU A 156 -3.98 12.42 -30.37
CA GLU A 156 -3.26 11.19 -30.67
C GLU A 156 -1.76 11.29 -30.36
N ILE A 157 -1.16 10.17 -29.95
CA ILE A 157 0.29 9.99 -29.82
C ILE A 157 0.65 8.65 -30.44
N ARG A 158 1.84 8.54 -31.07
CA ARG A 158 2.41 7.27 -31.48
C ARG A 158 3.44 6.82 -30.46
N VAL A 159 3.30 5.60 -29.97
CA VAL A 159 4.17 5.01 -28.95
C VAL A 159 4.63 3.64 -29.39
N VAL A 160 5.82 3.24 -28.93
CA VAL A 160 6.38 1.93 -29.21
C VAL A 160 6.15 1.02 -27.99
N PRO A 161 5.82 -0.28 -28.16
CA PRO A 161 5.76 -1.23 -27.05
C PRO A 161 7.09 -1.29 -26.27
N GLY A 162 7.02 -1.18 -24.94
CA GLY A 162 8.16 -1.04 -24.04
C GLY A 162 8.62 0.40 -23.81
N GLU A 163 8.01 1.39 -24.46
CA GLU A 163 8.24 2.81 -24.21
C GLU A 163 7.16 3.40 -23.30
N THR A 164 7.59 4.24 -22.36
CA THR A 164 6.69 5.06 -21.55
C THR A 164 6.31 6.34 -22.28
N ALA A 165 5.05 6.73 -22.16
CA ALA A 165 4.52 7.96 -22.70
C ALA A 165 3.70 8.71 -21.65
N LEU A 166 3.62 10.03 -21.85
CA LEU A 166 2.86 10.93 -21.01
C LEU A 166 1.84 11.68 -21.86
N ALA A 167 0.59 11.67 -21.40
CA ALA A 167 -0.49 12.44 -22.00
C ALA A 167 -1.11 13.41 -21.00
N PHE A 168 -1.52 14.58 -21.46
CA PHE A 168 -2.16 15.59 -20.64
C PHE A 168 -3.62 15.76 -21.03
N TYR A 169 -4.47 15.88 -20.03
CA TYR A 169 -5.85 16.32 -20.18
C TYR A 169 -6.06 17.61 -19.41
N THR A 170 -6.92 18.46 -19.92
CA THR A 170 -7.29 19.70 -19.25
C THR A 170 -8.75 19.61 -18.80
N ALA A 171 -8.98 19.84 -17.52
CA ALA A 171 -10.31 19.96 -16.94
C ALA A 171 -10.53 21.37 -16.43
N CYS A 172 -11.67 21.96 -16.79
CA CYS A 172 -12.09 23.27 -16.31
C CYS A 172 -13.51 23.20 -15.75
N ASN A 173 -13.72 23.82 -14.59
CA ASN A 173 -15.04 23.99 -14.01
C ASN A 173 -15.58 25.40 -14.33
N PRO A 174 -16.50 25.56 -15.32
CA PRO A 174 -17.03 26.87 -15.69
C PRO A 174 -18.14 27.37 -14.73
N THR A 175 -18.46 26.64 -13.67
CA THR A 175 -19.55 26.98 -12.75
C THR A 175 -19.07 27.81 -11.56
N ASP A 176 -19.99 28.49 -10.88
CA ASP A 176 -19.70 29.32 -9.70
C ASP A 176 -19.63 28.51 -8.38
N SER A 177 -19.76 27.18 -8.45
CA SER A 177 -19.72 26.27 -7.30
C SER A 177 -18.61 25.24 -7.44
N ALA A 178 -17.99 24.84 -6.32
CA ALA A 178 -17.07 23.72 -6.31
C ALA A 178 -17.82 22.43 -6.66
N VAL A 179 -17.22 21.61 -7.53
CA VAL A 179 -17.78 20.33 -7.96
C VAL A 179 -16.76 19.24 -7.67
N ILE A 180 -17.24 18.10 -7.21
CA ILE A 180 -16.41 16.90 -7.04
C ILE A 180 -16.72 15.94 -8.19
N GLY A 181 -15.68 15.52 -8.88
CA GLY A 181 -15.76 14.58 -10.00
C GLY A 181 -14.97 13.30 -9.72
N ILE A 182 -15.53 12.18 -10.15
CA ILE A 182 -14.80 10.91 -10.27
C ILE A 182 -14.79 10.52 -11.75
N SER A 183 -13.71 9.93 -12.24
CA SER A 183 -13.66 9.49 -13.64
C SER A 183 -13.53 7.99 -13.75
N THR A 184 -14.01 7.44 -14.85
CA THR A 184 -13.74 6.06 -15.25
C THR A 184 -13.02 6.06 -16.58
N TYR A 185 -12.25 5.01 -16.85
CA TYR A 185 -11.55 4.86 -18.12
C TYR A 185 -11.91 3.54 -18.80
N ASN A 186 -11.79 3.55 -20.12
CA ASN A 186 -11.90 2.35 -20.95
C ASN A 186 -10.81 2.36 -22.03
N VAL A 187 -10.35 1.16 -22.37
CA VAL A 187 -9.38 0.92 -23.44
C VAL A 187 -10.05 0.09 -24.53
N VAL A 188 -9.95 0.55 -25.76
CA VAL A 188 -10.52 -0.12 -26.94
C VAL A 188 -9.41 -0.32 -27.98
N PRO A 189 -9.26 -1.51 -28.58
CA PRO A 189 -10.02 -2.73 -28.34
C PRO A 189 -9.73 -3.35 -26.96
N PHE A 190 -10.68 -4.13 -26.42
CA PHE A 190 -10.59 -4.65 -25.05
C PHE A 190 -9.41 -5.62 -24.87
N GLU A 191 -9.08 -6.36 -25.92
CA GLU A 191 -7.98 -7.32 -25.97
C GLU A 191 -6.62 -6.64 -25.80
N ALA A 192 -6.49 -5.37 -26.21
CA ALA A 192 -5.29 -4.56 -25.99
C ALA A 192 -5.21 -4.04 -24.54
N GLY A 193 -6.33 -4.00 -23.82
CA GLY A 193 -6.41 -3.51 -22.45
C GLY A 193 -5.51 -4.26 -21.45
N GLN A 194 -5.27 -5.56 -21.68
CA GLN A 194 -4.38 -6.36 -20.81
C GLN A 194 -2.90 -5.97 -20.92
N TYR A 195 -2.49 -5.38 -22.05
CA TYR A 195 -1.12 -4.94 -22.31
C TYR A 195 -0.93 -3.45 -22.00
N PHE A 196 -2.03 -2.72 -21.80
CA PHE A 196 -2.01 -1.29 -21.53
C PHE A 196 -1.87 -1.06 -20.03
N ASN A 197 -0.68 -0.62 -19.59
CA ASN A 197 -0.39 -0.39 -18.19
C ASN A 197 -0.40 1.11 -17.88
N LYS A 198 -1.40 1.55 -17.11
CA LYS A 198 -1.54 2.94 -16.67
C LYS A 198 -0.85 3.15 -15.32
N ILE A 199 0.36 3.69 -15.29
CA ILE A 199 1.16 3.82 -14.05
C ILE A 199 0.55 4.85 -13.08
N GLN A 200 -0.04 5.95 -13.55
CA GLN A 200 -0.62 7.00 -12.70
C GLN A 200 -2.02 7.42 -13.18
N CYS A 201 -3.02 7.35 -12.31
CA CYS A 201 -4.44 7.49 -12.65
C CYS A 201 -5.26 8.36 -11.70
N PHE A 202 -5.78 9.47 -12.23
CA PHE A 202 -6.82 10.30 -11.60
C PHE A 202 -8.20 9.60 -11.52
N CYS A 203 -8.34 8.40 -12.08
CA CYS A 203 -9.61 7.69 -12.26
C CYS A 203 -10.16 6.96 -11.04
N PHE A 204 -9.49 7.00 -9.90
CA PHE A 204 -10.05 6.45 -8.67
C PHE A 204 -10.04 7.43 -7.51
N GLU A 205 -9.66 8.68 -7.79
CA GLU A 205 -9.58 9.73 -6.81
C GLU A 205 -10.61 10.80 -7.13
N GLU A 206 -11.31 11.23 -6.09
CA GLU A 206 -12.23 12.35 -6.15
C GLU A 206 -11.44 13.63 -6.44
N GLN A 207 -11.71 14.23 -7.60
CA GLN A 207 -11.13 15.51 -8.00
C GLN A 207 -12.09 16.63 -7.60
N LEU A 208 -11.64 17.54 -6.74
CA LEU A 208 -12.37 18.77 -6.42
C LEU A 208 -11.83 19.88 -7.32
N LEU A 209 -12.70 20.48 -8.15
CA LEU A 209 -12.37 21.71 -8.88
C LEU A 209 -13.20 22.87 -8.31
N ASN A 210 -12.51 23.94 -7.92
CA ASN A 210 -13.12 25.18 -7.47
C ASN A 210 -13.81 25.90 -8.65
N PRO A 211 -14.64 26.90 -8.36
CA PRO A 211 -15.25 27.73 -9.40
C PRO A 211 -14.20 28.35 -10.33
N HIS A 212 -14.43 28.22 -11.64
CA HIS A 212 -13.55 28.75 -12.71
C HIS A 212 -12.10 28.25 -12.65
N GLU A 213 -11.84 27.15 -11.95
CA GLU A 213 -10.52 26.53 -11.89
C GLU A 213 -10.28 25.66 -13.11
N GLU A 214 -9.05 25.74 -13.64
CA GLU A 214 -8.55 24.92 -14.75
C GLU A 214 -7.29 24.19 -14.28
N VAL A 215 -7.27 22.87 -14.45
CA VAL A 215 -6.19 21.98 -14.00
C VAL A 215 -5.78 21.04 -15.13
N ASP A 216 -4.47 20.89 -15.31
CA ASP A 216 -3.91 19.88 -16.20
C ASP A 216 -3.63 18.59 -15.43
N MET A 217 -4.23 17.50 -15.92
CA MET A 217 -4.15 16.16 -15.34
C MET A 217 -3.25 15.28 -16.20
N PRO A 218 -2.03 14.96 -15.75
CA PRO A 218 -1.13 14.06 -16.46
C PRO A 218 -1.58 12.60 -16.33
N VAL A 219 -1.38 11.84 -17.40
CA VAL A 219 -1.55 10.40 -17.49
C VAL A 219 -0.25 9.78 -17.96
N PHE A 220 0.36 8.98 -17.09
CA PHE A 220 1.57 8.24 -17.40
C PHE A 220 1.23 6.77 -17.66
N PHE A 221 1.65 6.26 -18.82
CA PHE A 221 1.33 4.91 -19.27
C PHE A 221 2.44 4.31 -20.14
N TYR A 222 2.37 3.00 -20.34
CA TYR A 222 3.18 2.26 -21.31
C TYR A 222 2.40 1.08 -21.87
N ILE A 223 2.84 0.58 -23.03
CA ILE A 223 2.35 -0.66 -23.63
C ILE A 223 3.38 -1.74 -23.36
N ASP A 224 2.96 -2.89 -22.85
CA ASP A 224 3.85 -4.04 -22.60
C ASP A 224 4.45 -4.56 -23.92
N PRO A 225 5.77 -4.83 -24.00
CA PRO A 225 6.39 -5.42 -25.20
C PRO A 225 5.80 -6.78 -25.61
N GLU A 226 5.13 -7.51 -24.72
CA GLU A 226 4.40 -8.73 -25.07
C GLU A 226 3.28 -8.49 -26.10
N PHE A 227 2.77 -7.26 -26.21
CA PHE A 227 1.80 -6.86 -27.24
C PHE A 227 2.28 -7.18 -28.66
N ALA A 228 3.57 -7.02 -28.94
CA ALA A 228 4.14 -7.28 -30.26
C ALA A 228 4.32 -8.78 -30.55
N LYS A 229 4.28 -9.64 -29.52
CA LYS A 229 4.50 -11.09 -29.64
C LYS A 229 3.19 -11.87 -29.78
N ASP A 230 2.06 -11.32 -29.33
CA ASP A 230 0.76 -11.99 -29.43
C ASP A 230 0.20 -11.92 -30.86
N PRO A 231 -0.04 -13.07 -31.53
CA PRO A 231 -0.65 -13.12 -32.86
C PRO A 231 -2.04 -12.44 -32.91
N LYS A 232 -2.80 -12.42 -31.80
CA LYS A 232 -4.11 -11.76 -31.77
C LYS A 232 -4.00 -10.24 -31.92
N MET A 233 -2.88 -9.68 -31.50
CA MET A 233 -2.62 -8.24 -31.54
C MET A 233 -1.97 -7.82 -32.86
N GLU A 234 -1.66 -8.74 -33.79
CA GLU A 234 -0.97 -8.47 -35.06
C GLU A 234 -1.65 -7.38 -35.92
N PHE A 235 -2.97 -7.26 -35.86
CA PHE A 235 -3.74 -6.28 -36.63
C PHE A 235 -4.22 -5.08 -35.83
N VAL A 236 -3.87 -5.00 -34.54
CA VAL A 236 -4.25 -3.89 -33.65
C VAL A 236 -3.15 -2.83 -33.65
N ASP A 237 -3.28 -1.82 -34.50
CA ASP A 237 -2.33 -0.70 -34.56
C ASP A 237 -2.86 0.58 -33.91
N THR A 238 -4.13 0.59 -33.51
CA THR A 238 -4.79 1.74 -32.88
C THR A 238 -5.44 1.32 -31.57
N ILE A 239 -5.12 2.03 -30.50
CA ILE A 239 -5.71 1.89 -29.17
C ILE A 239 -6.38 3.21 -28.83
N THR A 240 -7.62 3.18 -28.39
CA THR A 240 -8.34 4.36 -27.90
C THR A 240 -8.45 4.28 -26.40
N LEU A 241 -7.88 5.27 -25.72
CA LEU A 241 -8.03 5.50 -24.29
C LEU A 241 -9.10 6.57 -24.09
N SER A 242 -10.27 6.16 -23.61
CA SER A 242 -11.37 7.08 -23.34
C SER A 242 -11.53 7.28 -21.84
N TYR A 243 -11.67 8.53 -21.43
CA TYR A 243 -12.02 8.93 -20.07
C TYR A 243 -13.41 9.52 -20.03
N THR A 244 -14.19 9.16 -19.02
CA THR A 244 -15.47 9.79 -18.75
C THR A 244 -15.52 10.27 -17.31
N PHE A 245 -15.78 11.55 -17.11
CA PHE A 245 -15.99 12.12 -15.77
C PHE A 245 -17.47 12.12 -15.37
N PHE A 246 -17.72 11.79 -14.10
CA PHE A 246 -19.04 11.80 -13.47
C PHE A 246 -19.00 12.66 -12.21
N GLU A 247 -20.12 13.32 -11.93
CA GLU A 247 -20.26 14.12 -10.71
C GLU A 247 -20.49 13.22 -9.49
N ALA A 248 -19.62 13.35 -8.49
CA ALA A 248 -19.75 12.66 -7.21
C ALA A 248 -20.72 13.45 -6.32
N LYS A 249 -22.03 13.34 -6.57
CA LYS A 249 -23.03 13.90 -5.66
C LYS A 249 -23.14 13.05 -4.41
N GLU A 250 -22.88 13.65 -3.25
CA GLU A 250 -23.26 13.05 -1.97
C GLU A 250 -24.79 12.87 -1.94
N GLY A 251 -25.26 11.63 -1.81
CA GLY A 251 -26.69 11.33 -1.65
C GLY A 251 -27.38 10.63 -2.83
N LEU A 252 -26.63 10.12 -3.81
CA LEU A 252 -27.18 9.18 -4.79
C LEU A 252 -27.54 7.87 -4.06
N LYS A 253 -28.77 7.79 -3.54
CA LYS A 253 -29.35 6.55 -3.01
C LYS A 253 -29.44 5.56 -4.16
N LEU A 254 -28.40 4.74 -4.30
CA LEU A 254 -28.43 3.63 -5.23
C LEU A 254 -29.63 2.75 -4.86
N PRO A 255 -30.58 2.50 -5.78
CA PRO A 255 -31.64 1.57 -5.52
C PRO A 255 -30.99 0.23 -5.24
N ILE A 256 -31.06 -0.21 -3.98
CA ILE A 256 -30.54 -1.51 -3.59
C ILE A 256 -31.35 -2.54 -4.39
N PRO A 257 -30.70 -3.35 -5.22
CA PRO A 257 -31.42 -4.31 -6.02
C PRO A 257 -32.11 -5.32 -5.10
N ASP A 258 -33.33 -5.73 -5.45
CA ASP A 258 -34.24 -6.44 -4.54
C ASP A 258 -33.67 -7.76 -3.99
N PHE A 259 -32.64 -8.34 -4.61
CA PHE A 259 -31.96 -9.54 -4.13
C PHE A 259 -31.15 -9.34 -2.83
N ILE A 260 -30.84 -8.11 -2.43
CA ILE A 260 -30.10 -7.80 -1.19
C ILE A 260 -31.05 -7.51 -0.01
N LYS A 261 -32.31 -7.15 -0.28
CA LYS A 261 -33.32 -6.89 0.76
C LYS A 261 -33.90 -8.22 1.27
N LYS A 262 -33.18 -8.91 2.16
CA LYS A 262 -33.69 -10.12 2.80
C LYS A 262 -33.47 -10.12 4.30
#